data_AF-A0A927ZNY2-F1
#
_entry.id   AF-A0A927ZNY2-F1
#
_cell.length_a   1.000
_cell.length_b   1.000
_cell.length_c   1.000
_cell.angle_alpha   90.00
_cell.angle_beta   90.00
_cell.angle_gamma   90.00
#
_symmetry.space_group_name_H-M   'P 1'
#
loop_
_entity.id
_entity.type
_entity.pdbx_description
1 polymer ?
#
loop_
_entity_poly.entity_id
_entity_poly.type
_entity_poly.pdbx_seq_one_letter_code
_entity_poly.pdbx_strand_id
1 'polypeptide(L)'
;MDLFKYEFKRSLKKPITFLFIALIIFLGINVYTEMSFFNSKIKYNREITLSYIMVGSSKIHLEGNRGHSLREKKYNEVKMWDDVAKYSENAVDSYEKGNYKEAYKSDLIVNMINARLFCSIKEEELLKDNIIDIWNELLPEIEYDTYKSSYLETRLTPEELKSSCVQIKYKYELYNKGIRYIDNYSLNNVTFIYNMIDKILPIIICLAVILISFNCISDEYRLGITKNILAQPFKRSKYYITMVLANFLVVFLIVVGTTLILSFFVGAISDFHSFDTPILTHNNQWNTLSIKGMDLKEAYNVTLQKTYLGPVEISYNDLGKNLFNSVAFISFRKFLMQALSLFFVYSFLLTTISVFVSSIFKDKIKSLIVLIVINSIGYISSYFYPSIFNIFSMGNATKIITGSINFTLLGSFIVLSIGIFISILISTSYLKRKDITG
;
A
#
# COMPACT_ATOMS: atom_id res chain seq x y z
N MET A 1 12.26 41.36 -6.75
CA MET A 1 12.07 40.33 -5.70
C MET A 1 11.52 39.09 -6.38
N ASP A 2 12.12 37.92 -6.18
CA ASP A 2 11.58 36.67 -6.74
C ASP A 2 10.32 36.28 -5.96
N LEU A 3 9.16 36.44 -6.60
CA LEU A 3 7.84 36.18 -6.02
C LEU A 3 7.73 34.74 -5.50
N PHE A 4 8.34 33.78 -6.20
CA PHE A 4 8.33 32.38 -5.78
C PHE A 4 9.09 32.19 -4.48
N LYS A 5 10.32 32.70 -4.41
CA LYS A 5 11.17 32.61 -3.21
C LYS A 5 10.53 33.28 -1.99
N TYR A 6 9.89 34.43 -2.20
CA TYR A 6 9.14 35.12 -1.15
C TYR A 6 8.00 34.24 -0.63
N GLU A 7 7.15 33.72 -1.52
CA GLU A 7 5.98 32.93 -1.11
C GLU A 7 6.37 31.61 -0.46
N PHE A 8 7.35 30.92 -1.02
CA PHE A 8 7.86 29.67 -0.46
C PHE A 8 8.35 29.88 0.98
N LYS A 9 9.15 30.92 1.22
CA LYS A 9 9.66 31.25 2.56
C LYS A 9 8.52 31.66 3.50
N ARG A 10 7.52 32.39 3.00
CA ARG A 10 6.35 32.81 3.78
C ARG A 10 5.55 31.59 4.24
N SER A 11 5.23 30.66 3.34
CA SER A 11 4.46 29.46 3.67
C SER A 11 5.22 28.49 4.57
N LEU A 12 6.52 28.32 4.38
CA LEU A 12 7.35 27.49 5.26
C LEU A 12 7.40 28.03 6.70
N LYS A 13 7.42 29.37 6.87
CA LYS A 13 7.52 30.03 8.19
C LYS A 13 6.18 30.19 8.92
N LYS A 14 5.05 29.76 8.35
CA LYS A 14 3.76 29.83 9.05
C LYS A 14 3.82 28.97 10.32
N PRO A 15 3.34 29.44 11.49
CA PRO A 15 3.30 28.63 12.71
C PRO A 15 2.58 27.29 12.51
N ILE A 16 1.56 27.27 11.64
CA ILE A 16 0.78 26.06 11.34
C ILE A 16 1.63 24.97 10.67
N THR A 17 2.68 25.34 9.93
CA THR A 17 3.62 24.40 9.31
C THR A 17 4.32 23.54 10.36
N PHE A 18 4.76 24.14 11.46
CA PHE A 18 5.40 23.42 12.57
C PHE A 18 4.41 22.52 13.30
N LEU A 19 3.16 22.99 13.46
CA LEU A 19 2.08 22.17 14.03
C LEU A 19 1.81 20.93 13.17
N PHE A 20 1.87 21.05 11.83
CA PHE A 20 1.75 19.91 10.92
C PHE A 20 2.89 18.92 11.04
N ILE A 21 4.14 19.40 11.12
CA ILE A 21 5.30 18.52 11.35
C ILE A 21 5.09 17.74 12.65
N ALA A 22 4.70 18.42 13.73
CA ALA A 22 4.41 17.78 15.01
C ALA A 22 3.25 16.77 14.91
N LEU A 23 2.19 17.07 14.17
CA LEU A 23 1.07 16.15 13.93
C LEU A 23 1.49 14.90 13.16
N ILE A 24 2.31 15.04 12.11
CA ILE A 24 2.85 13.91 11.34
C ILE A 24 3.73 13.04 12.25
N ILE A 25 4.58 13.66 13.08
CA ILE A 25 5.41 12.95 14.06
C ILE A 25 4.54 12.19 15.05
N PHE A 26 3.51 12.83 15.62
CA PHE A 26 2.59 12.19 16.56
C PHE A 26 1.87 10.99 15.94
N LEU A 27 1.35 11.15 14.72
CA LEU A 27 0.69 10.05 13.99
C LEU A 27 1.68 8.95 13.62
N GLY A 28 2.91 9.30 13.26
CA GLY A 28 3.99 8.34 13.03
C GLY A 28 4.35 7.54 14.29
N ILE A 29 4.40 8.19 15.46
CA ILE A 29 4.61 7.51 16.75
C ILE A 29 3.47 6.52 17.04
N ASN A 30 2.22 6.89 16.73
CA ASN A 30 1.08 5.98 16.88
C ASN A 30 1.21 4.74 15.97
N VAL A 31 1.57 4.92 14.70
CA VAL A 31 1.82 3.80 13.77
C VAL A 31 2.96 2.91 14.27
N TYR A 32 4.07 3.50 14.72
CA TYR A 32 5.19 2.76 15.30
C TYR A 32 4.77 1.97 16.54
N THR A 33 3.97 2.56 17.42
CA THR A 33 3.50 1.92 18.66
C THR A 33 2.57 0.74 18.35
N GLU A 34 1.66 0.88 17.38
CA GLU A 34 0.79 -0.19 16.90
C GLU A 34 1.63 -1.36 16.36
N MET A 35 2.59 -1.07 15.47
CA MET A 35 3.50 -2.08 14.92
C MET A 35 4.31 -2.77 16.02
N SER A 36 4.90 -2.01 16.94
CA SER A 36 5.69 -2.55 18.05
C SER A 36 4.86 -3.47 18.95
N PHE A 37 3.63 -3.08 19.27
CA PHE A 37 2.72 -3.89 20.08
C PHE A 37 2.43 -5.24 19.42
N PHE A 38 2.03 -5.25 18.15
CA PHE A 38 1.73 -6.50 17.45
C PHE A 38 2.96 -7.35 17.16
N ASN A 39 4.09 -6.72 16.83
CA ASN A 39 5.37 -7.40 16.61
C ASN A 39 5.86 -8.10 17.89
N SER A 40 5.66 -7.49 19.06
CA SER A 40 6.04 -8.10 20.35
C SER A 40 5.18 -9.31 20.71
N LYS A 41 3.89 -9.31 20.35
CA LYS A 41 2.94 -10.37 20.73
C LYS A 41 2.97 -11.60 19.83
N ILE A 42 3.43 -11.47 18.59
CA ILE A 42 3.18 -12.47 17.52
C ILE A 42 4.50 -12.91 16.84
N LYS A 43 5.63 -12.71 17.53
CA LYS A 43 6.99 -12.74 16.97
C LYS A 43 7.44 -14.06 16.32
N TYR A 44 6.85 -15.20 16.69
CA TYR A 44 7.43 -16.51 16.34
C TYR A 44 6.72 -17.24 15.18
N ASN A 45 5.46 -16.94 14.87
CA ASN A 45 4.67 -17.79 13.95
C ASN A 45 4.35 -17.18 12.57
N ARG A 46 4.96 -16.06 12.16
CA ARG A 46 4.48 -15.36 10.94
C ARG A 46 5.33 -15.53 9.69
N GLU A 47 6.63 -15.76 9.84
CA GLU A 47 7.54 -15.84 8.69
C GLU A 47 7.56 -17.23 8.06
N ILE A 48 7.45 -18.26 8.89
CA ILE A 48 7.35 -19.68 8.50
C ILE A 48 6.12 -20.32 9.17
N THR A 49 4.98 -19.64 9.06
CA THR A 49 3.72 -19.97 9.74
C THR A 49 3.32 -21.42 9.58
N LEU A 50 3.40 -21.94 8.36
CA LEU A 50 2.96 -23.31 8.06
C LEU A 50 3.89 -24.31 8.75
N SER A 51 5.20 -24.13 8.68
CA SER A 51 6.17 -24.99 9.36
C SER A 51 5.98 -25.00 10.88
N TYR A 52 5.78 -23.83 11.51
CA TYR A 52 5.46 -23.76 12.95
C TYR A 52 4.11 -24.38 13.29
N ILE A 53 3.11 -24.28 12.41
CA ILE A 53 1.81 -24.96 12.61
C ILE A 53 1.99 -26.47 12.55
N MET A 54 2.77 -26.96 11.58
CA MET A 54 3.04 -28.39 11.42
C MET A 54 3.81 -28.95 12.62
N VAL A 55 4.86 -28.26 13.08
CA VAL A 55 5.66 -28.68 14.24
C VAL A 55 4.90 -28.48 15.57
N GLY A 56 4.31 -27.30 15.78
CA GLY A 56 3.80 -26.84 17.07
C GLY A 56 2.34 -27.17 17.35
N SER A 57 1.42 -27.01 16.38
CA SER A 57 0.00 -27.28 16.63
C SER A 57 -0.36 -28.75 16.57
N SER A 58 0.49 -29.64 16.03
CA SER A 58 0.01 -31.00 15.83
C SER A 58 0.99 -32.11 15.46
N LYS A 59 2.02 -32.38 16.26
CA LYS A 59 2.63 -33.72 16.19
C LYS A 59 1.56 -34.82 16.24
N ILE A 60 0.51 -34.62 17.05
CA ILE A 60 -0.67 -35.51 17.17
C ILE A 60 -1.59 -35.52 15.92
N HIS A 61 -1.82 -34.39 15.22
CA HIS A 61 -2.66 -34.38 14.00
C HIS A 61 -1.87 -34.87 12.78
N LEU A 62 -0.58 -34.53 12.67
CA LEU A 62 0.31 -35.11 11.67
C LEU A 62 0.41 -36.62 11.86
N GLU A 63 0.70 -37.11 13.08
CA GLU A 63 0.69 -38.54 13.41
C GLU A 63 -0.70 -39.16 13.22
N GLY A 64 -1.77 -38.41 13.49
CA GLY A 64 -3.16 -38.82 13.28
C GLY A 64 -3.50 -39.02 11.81
N ASN A 65 -3.18 -38.04 10.96
CA ASN A 65 -3.40 -38.08 9.51
C ASN A 65 -2.50 -39.13 8.86
N ARG A 66 -1.23 -39.20 9.26
CA ARG A 66 -0.29 -40.26 8.86
C ARG A 66 -0.81 -41.63 9.25
N GLY A 67 -1.29 -41.80 10.49
CA GLY A 67 -1.89 -43.04 10.98
C GLY A 67 -3.18 -43.40 10.27
N HIS A 68 -3.99 -42.42 9.88
CA HIS A 68 -5.17 -42.60 9.04
C HIS A 68 -4.79 -43.11 7.64
N SER A 69 -3.87 -42.43 6.95
CA SER A 69 -3.38 -42.85 5.63
C SER A 69 -2.73 -44.24 5.67
N LEU A 70 -2.00 -44.57 6.73
CA LEU A 70 -1.47 -45.93 6.96
C LEU A 70 -2.59 -46.97 7.08
N ARG A 71 -3.63 -46.71 7.88
CA ARG A 71 -4.80 -47.59 8.03
C ARG A 71 -5.55 -47.79 6.70
N GLU A 72 -5.63 -46.75 5.89
CA GLU A 72 -6.25 -46.78 4.56
C GLU A 72 -5.34 -47.32 3.45
N LYS A 73 -4.11 -47.76 3.78
CA LYS A 73 -3.08 -48.23 2.83
C LYS A 73 -2.72 -47.20 1.75
N LYS A 74 -2.82 -45.91 2.07
CA LYS A 74 -2.47 -44.78 1.21
C LYS A 74 -1.00 -44.39 1.37
N TYR A 75 -0.10 -45.29 0.98
CA TYR A 75 1.34 -45.15 1.23
C TYR A 75 1.98 -43.87 0.66
N ASN A 76 1.46 -43.33 -0.45
CA ASN A 76 1.95 -42.07 -1.02
C ASN A 76 1.67 -40.88 -0.09
N GLU A 77 0.50 -40.84 0.56
CA GLU A 77 0.16 -39.78 1.51
C GLU A 77 1.02 -39.87 2.78
N VAL A 78 1.34 -41.08 3.24
CA VAL A 78 2.24 -41.29 4.37
C VAL A 78 3.62 -40.70 4.08
N LYS A 79 4.16 -40.95 2.88
CA LYS A 79 5.43 -40.37 2.44
C LYS A 79 5.36 -38.83 2.39
N MET A 80 4.28 -38.26 1.86
CA MET A 80 4.07 -36.80 1.85
C MET A 80 4.07 -36.22 3.27
N TRP A 81 3.37 -36.86 4.22
CA TRP A 81 3.34 -36.41 5.61
C TRP A 81 4.71 -36.50 6.29
N ASP A 82 5.48 -37.55 6.00
CA ASP A 82 6.86 -37.70 6.49
C ASP A 82 7.77 -36.59 5.94
N ASP A 83 7.65 -36.26 4.66
CA ASP A 83 8.40 -35.18 4.03
C ASP A 83 7.97 -33.80 4.56
N VAL A 84 6.66 -33.55 4.72
CA VAL A 84 6.14 -32.32 5.37
C VAL A 84 6.72 -32.15 6.76
N ALA A 85 6.72 -33.21 7.58
CA ALA A 85 7.27 -33.15 8.94
C ALA A 85 8.77 -32.83 8.91
N LYS A 86 9.54 -33.57 8.11
CA LYS A 86 10.99 -33.36 7.94
C LYS A 86 11.33 -31.93 7.53
N TYR A 87 10.68 -31.39 6.50
CA TYR A 87 10.95 -30.04 6.02
C TYR A 87 10.46 -28.97 7.00
N SER A 88 9.36 -29.21 7.72
CA SER A 88 8.88 -28.29 8.75
C SER A 88 9.85 -28.21 9.94
N GLU A 89 10.37 -29.35 10.40
CA GLU A 89 11.40 -29.40 11.45
C GLU A 89 12.67 -28.68 11.00
N ASN A 90 13.16 -28.95 9.78
CA ASN A 90 14.33 -28.25 9.24
C ASN A 90 14.11 -26.73 9.12
N ALA A 91 12.90 -26.30 8.73
CA ALA A 91 12.56 -24.89 8.63
C ALA A 91 12.65 -24.19 10.00
N VAL A 92 12.05 -24.78 11.04
CA VAL A 92 12.05 -24.25 12.40
C VAL A 92 13.48 -24.25 12.98
N ASP A 93 14.19 -25.38 12.89
CA ASP A 93 15.57 -25.49 13.38
C ASP A 93 16.52 -24.49 12.72
N SER A 94 16.41 -24.33 11.39
CA SER A 94 17.22 -23.37 10.64
C SER A 94 16.89 -21.94 11.04
N TYR A 95 15.61 -21.64 11.28
CA TYR A 95 15.16 -20.32 11.71
C TYR A 95 15.70 -19.97 13.10
N GLU A 96 15.63 -20.90 14.05
CA GLU A 96 16.15 -20.72 15.41
C GLU A 96 17.67 -20.53 15.42
N LYS A 97 18.38 -21.19 14.50
CA LYS A 97 19.84 -21.01 14.28
C LYS A 97 20.19 -19.73 13.52
N GLY A 98 19.21 -18.93 13.09
CA GLY A 98 19.40 -17.70 12.31
C GLY A 98 19.75 -17.94 10.83
N ASN A 99 19.66 -19.18 10.33
CA ASN A 99 19.81 -19.50 8.91
C ASN A 99 18.48 -19.29 8.16
N TYR A 100 18.10 -18.02 8.00
CA TYR A 100 16.82 -17.64 7.40
C TYR A 100 16.64 -18.14 5.97
N LYS A 101 17.73 -18.21 5.18
CA LYS A 101 17.65 -18.67 3.79
C LYS A 101 17.19 -20.14 3.72
N GLU A 102 17.80 -21.00 4.54
CA GLU A 102 17.42 -22.41 4.59
C GLU A 102 16.04 -22.61 5.23
N ALA A 103 15.71 -21.80 6.24
CA ALA A 103 14.39 -21.80 6.86
C ALA A 103 13.28 -21.51 5.84
N TYR A 104 13.44 -20.47 5.01
CA TYR A 104 12.45 -20.11 4.00
C TYR A 104 12.41 -21.08 2.83
N LYS A 105 13.55 -21.65 2.44
CA LYS A 105 13.58 -22.73 1.45
C LYS A 105 12.74 -23.91 1.94
N SER A 106 12.98 -24.35 3.18
CA SER A 106 12.27 -25.48 3.77
C SER A 106 10.78 -25.19 3.96
N ASP A 107 10.40 -23.99 4.44
CA ASP A 107 9.00 -23.61 4.55
C ASP A 107 8.32 -23.54 3.17
N LEU A 108 8.99 -23.00 2.14
CA LEU A 108 8.46 -22.98 0.77
C LEU A 108 8.17 -24.39 0.25
N ILE A 109 9.06 -25.34 0.51
CA ILE A 109 8.84 -26.76 0.20
C ILE A 109 7.59 -27.29 0.94
N VAL A 110 7.47 -27.02 2.25
CA VAL A 110 6.27 -27.40 3.03
C VAL A 110 4.99 -26.83 2.41
N ASN A 111 5.01 -25.57 1.96
CA ASN A 111 3.84 -24.94 1.32
C ASN A 111 3.48 -25.63 -0.01
N MET A 112 4.47 -26.00 -0.82
CA MET A 112 4.24 -26.72 -2.08
C MET A 112 3.67 -28.12 -1.84
N ILE A 113 4.25 -28.89 -0.91
CA ILE A 113 3.77 -30.24 -0.57
C ILE A 113 2.37 -30.16 0.02
N ASN A 114 2.11 -29.20 0.91
CA ASN A 114 0.79 -28.99 1.51
C ASN A 114 -0.27 -28.62 0.46
N ALA A 115 0.05 -27.69 -0.45
CA ALA A 115 -0.87 -27.34 -1.55
C ALA A 115 -1.17 -28.56 -2.42
N ARG A 116 -0.17 -29.39 -2.72
CA ARG A 116 -0.32 -30.63 -3.49
C ARG A 116 -1.18 -31.66 -2.76
N LEU A 117 -0.99 -31.81 -1.46
CA LEU A 117 -1.70 -32.77 -0.62
C LEU A 117 -3.21 -32.51 -0.62
N PHE A 118 -3.61 -31.24 -0.51
CA PHE A 118 -5.02 -30.82 -0.46
C PHE A 118 -5.58 -30.43 -1.84
N CYS A 119 -4.81 -30.60 -2.91
CA CYS A 119 -5.24 -30.33 -4.28
C CYS A 119 -6.19 -31.42 -4.78
N SER A 120 -7.31 -31.01 -5.36
CA SER A 120 -8.21 -31.95 -6.04
C SER A 120 -7.63 -32.41 -7.38
N ILE A 121 -7.97 -33.62 -7.82
CA ILE A 121 -7.57 -34.17 -9.14
C ILE A 121 -7.95 -33.23 -10.29
N LYS A 122 -9.06 -32.50 -10.18
CA LYS A 122 -9.52 -31.57 -11.24
C LYS A 122 -8.63 -30.36 -11.41
N GLU A 123 -7.92 -29.95 -10.36
CA GLU A 123 -7.10 -28.74 -10.32
C GLU A 123 -5.59 -29.05 -10.36
N GLU A 124 -5.23 -30.31 -10.60
CA GLU A 124 -3.86 -30.81 -10.56
C GLU A 124 -2.97 -30.16 -11.63
N GLU A 125 -3.50 -30.01 -12.84
CA GLU A 125 -2.81 -29.34 -13.95
C GLU A 125 -2.58 -27.86 -13.64
N LEU A 126 -3.60 -27.17 -13.09
CA LEU A 126 -3.48 -25.77 -12.66
C LEU A 126 -2.36 -25.59 -11.63
N LEU A 127 -2.31 -26.45 -10.60
CA LEU A 127 -1.23 -26.38 -9.61
C LEU A 127 0.13 -26.62 -10.28
N LYS A 128 0.25 -27.69 -11.08
CA LYS A 128 1.49 -28.08 -11.75
C LYS A 128 2.03 -26.94 -12.59
N ASP A 129 1.22 -26.36 -13.48
CA ASP A 129 1.60 -25.26 -14.36
C ASP A 129 2.10 -24.01 -13.61
N ASN A 130 1.70 -23.85 -12.35
CA ASN A 130 2.04 -22.67 -11.55
C ASN A 130 3.24 -22.86 -10.63
N ILE A 131 3.62 -24.08 -10.29
CA ILE A 131 4.69 -24.35 -9.31
C ILE A 131 5.77 -25.32 -9.79
N ILE A 132 5.62 -25.99 -10.94
CA ILE A 132 6.54 -27.05 -11.39
C ILE A 132 7.99 -26.58 -11.53
N ASP A 133 8.21 -25.35 -12.01
CA ASP A 133 9.55 -24.79 -12.14
C ASP A 133 10.22 -24.61 -10.76
N ILE A 134 9.46 -24.08 -9.79
CA ILE A 134 9.90 -23.90 -8.40
C ILE A 134 10.15 -25.26 -7.73
N TRP A 135 9.28 -26.23 -8.01
CA TRP A 135 9.38 -27.59 -7.51
C TRP A 135 10.68 -28.26 -7.96
N ASN A 136 10.94 -28.24 -9.27
CA ASN A 136 12.11 -28.89 -9.85
C ASN A 136 13.43 -28.25 -9.41
N GLU A 137 13.43 -26.93 -9.13
CA GLU A 137 14.60 -26.24 -8.60
C GLU A 137 14.87 -26.59 -7.12
N LEU A 138 13.84 -26.55 -6.29
CA LEU A 138 14.02 -26.65 -4.83
C LEU A 138 13.92 -28.06 -4.28
N LEU A 139 13.31 -28.98 -5.03
CA LEU A 139 13.03 -30.36 -4.65
C LEU A 139 13.39 -31.37 -5.77
N PRO A 140 14.59 -31.29 -6.39
CA PRO A 140 14.94 -32.11 -7.56
C PRO A 140 14.94 -33.62 -7.26
N GLU A 141 15.11 -34.01 -6.00
CA GLU A 141 15.12 -35.41 -5.56
C GLU A 141 13.74 -36.06 -5.50
N ILE A 142 12.66 -35.28 -5.57
CA ILE A 142 11.28 -35.78 -5.53
C ILE A 142 10.57 -35.36 -6.82
N GLU A 143 10.32 -36.32 -7.72
CA GLU A 143 9.49 -36.06 -8.90
C GLU A 143 8.11 -35.57 -8.47
N TYR A 144 7.61 -34.50 -9.09
CA TYR A 144 6.30 -33.90 -8.75
C TYR A 144 5.16 -34.92 -8.72
N ASP A 145 5.15 -35.86 -9.66
CA ASP A 145 4.11 -36.88 -9.80
C ASP A 145 4.25 -38.03 -8.77
N THR A 146 5.35 -38.09 -7.99
CA THR A 146 5.51 -38.99 -6.83
C THR A 146 4.38 -38.77 -5.82
N TYR A 147 4.01 -37.50 -5.65
CA TYR A 147 2.92 -37.09 -4.79
C TYR A 147 1.65 -36.99 -5.64
N LYS A 148 0.84 -38.04 -5.58
CA LYS A 148 -0.48 -38.02 -6.23
C LYS A 148 -1.46 -37.23 -5.37
N SER A 149 -2.31 -36.46 -6.04
CA SER A 149 -3.43 -35.76 -5.41
C SER A 149 -4.25 -36.74 -4.57
N SER A 150 -4.51 -36.37 -3.33
CA SER A 150 -5.14 -37.26 -2.35
C SER A 150 -6.66 -37.30 -2.53
N TYR A 151 -7.28 -38.41 -2.13
CA TYR A 151 -8.72 -38.44 -1.85
C TYR A 151 -8.99 -37.98 -0.41
N LEU A 152 -8.38 -36.89 0.05
CA LEU A 152 -8.76 -36.31 1.34
C LEU A 152 -10.19 -35.76 1.27
N GLU A 153 -10.93 -35.96 2.37
CA GLU A 153 -12.28 -35.41 2.55
C GLU A 153 -12.24 -33.88 2.61
N THR A 154 -11.17 -33.32 3.20
CA THR A 154 -10.88 -31.89 3.18
C THR A 154 -10.05 -31.55 1.96
N ARG A 155 -10.52 -30.63 1.12
CA ARG A 155 -9.83 -30.18 -0.08
C ARG A 155 -9.82 -28.66 -0.11
N LEU A 156 -8.75 -28.10 -0.66
CA LEU A 156 -8.76 -26.69 -1.02
C LEU A 156 -9.80 -26.48 -2.13
N THR A 157 -10.62 -25.45 -1.96
CA THR A 157 -11.43 -24.95 -3.07
C THR A 157 -10.51 -24.40 -4.18
N PRO A 158 -11.00 -24.30 -5.43
CA PRO A 158 -10.19 -23.76 -6.53
C PRO A 158 -9.60 -22.38 -6.24
N GLU A 159 -10.34 -21.53 -5.53
CA GLU A 159 -9.93 -20.19 -5.12
C GLU A 159 -8.80 -20.24 -4.08
N GLU A 160 -8.90 -21.12 -3.08
CA GLU A 160 -7.86 -21.27 -2.06
C GLU A 160 -6.58 -21.89 -2.64
N LEU A 161 -6.70 -22.79 -3.63
CA LEU A 161 -5.56 -23.32 -4.37
C LEU A 161 -4.85 -22.22 -5.16
N LYS A 162 -5.61 -21.39 -5.89
CA LYS A 162 -5.06 -20.21 -6.61
C LYS A 162 -4.36 -19.25 -5.66
N SER A 163 -4.95 -18.98 -4.49
CA SER A 163 -4.32 -18.17 -3.44
C SER A 163 -3.02 -18.77 -2.94
N SER A 164 -2.98 -20.10 -2.75
CA SER A 164 -1.77 -20.83 -2.35
C SER A 164 -0.66 -20.70 -3.40
N CYS A 165 -0.98 -20.84 -4.70
CA CYS A 165 -0.04 -20.63 -5.79
C CYS A 165 0.59 -19.22 -5.76
N VAL A 166 -0.21 -18.18 -5.50
CA VAL A 166 0.31 -16.80 -5.41
C VAL A 166 1.23 -16.62 -4.19
N GLN A 167 0.88 -17.22 -3.05
CA GLN A 167 1.73 -17.19 -1.85
C GLN A 167 3.06 -17.93 -2.07
N ILE A 168 3.04 -19.08 -2.74
CA ILE A 168 4.25 -19.83 -3.12
C ILE A 168 5.15 -18.96 -4.00
N LYS A 169 4.60 -18.34 -5.06
CA LYS A 169 5.35 -17.42 -5.94
C LYS A 169 5.93 -16.23 -5.17
N TYR A 170 5.17 -15.65 -4.24
CA TYR A 170 5.65 -14.56 -3.40
C TYR A 170 6.83 -14.97 -2.50
N LYS A 171 6.71 -16.10 -1.79
CA LYS A 171 7.78 -16.64 -0.94
C LYS A 171 9.02 -17.02 -1.74
N TYR A 172 8.83 -17.57 -2.94
CA TYR A 172 9.92 -17.87 -3.86
C TYR A 172 10.66 -16.60 -4.33
N GLU A 173 9.96 -15.51 -4.62
CA GLU A 173 10.62 -14.22 -4.91
C GLU A 173 11.46 -13.70 -3.72
N LEU A 174 10.94 -13.83 -2.50
CA LEU A 174 11.68 -13.46 -1.28
C LEU A 174 12.95 -14.31 -1.13
N TYR A 175 12.83 -15.63 -1.32
CA TYR A 175 13.94 -16.58 -1.27
C TYR A 175 15.02 -16.22 -2.31
N ASN A 176 14.65 -15.99 -3.56
CA ASN A 176 15.58 -15.66 -4.63
C ASN A 176 16.32 -14.34 -4.40
N LYS A 177 15.66 -13.36 -3.77
CA LYS A 177 16.27 -12.08 -3.41
C LYS A 177 17.03 -12.12 -2.08
N GLY A 178 16.95 -13.21 -1.32
CA GLY A 178 17.52 -13.32 0.03
C GLY A 178 16.90 -12.33 1.02
N ILE A 179 15.63 -11.99 0.83
CA ILE A 179 14.91 -11.00 1.65
C ILE A 179 14.07 -11.72 2.70
N ARG A 180 14.17 -11.26 3.95
CA ARG A 180 13.36 -11.77 5.07
C ARG A 180 11.87 -11.50 4.83
N TYR A 181 11.00 -12.46 5.13
CA TYR A 181 9.56 -12.20 5.07
C TYR A 181 9.19 -11.10 6.07
N ILE A 182 8.32 -10.19 5.63
CA ILE A 182 7.71 -9.16 6.47
C ILE A 182 6.20 -9.17 6.27
N ASP A 183 5.48 -8.73 7.27
CA ASP A 183 4.03 -8.49 7.23
C ASP A 183 3.69 -7.01 7.52
N ASN A 184 2.40 -6.72 7.66
CA ASN A 184 1.89 -5.38 7.92
C ASN A 184 2.20 -4.81 9.32
N TYR A 185 2.70 -5.63 10.26
CA TYR A 185 3.05 -5.20 11.62
C TYR A 185 4.54 -5.35 11.92
N SER A 186 5.32 -5.88 10.98
CA SER A 186 6.75 -6.09 11.13
C SER A 186 7.46 -4.77 11.39
N LEU A 187 8.23 -4.70 12.47
CA LEU A 187 8.83 -3.44 12.93
C LEU A 187 10.06 -3.07 12.12
N ASN A 188 9.88 -2.49 10.94
CA ASN A 188 10.95 -2.04 10.05
C ASN A 188 10.55 -0.78 9.25
N ASN A 189 11.54 -0.16 8.60
CA ASN A 189 11.37 1.04 7.77
C ASN A 189 10.38 0.86 6.60
N VAL A 190 10.39 -0.28 5.91
CA VAL A 190 9.55 -0.57 4.74
C VAL A 190 8.07 -0.65 5.14
N THR A 191 7.75 -1.50 6.11
CA THR A 191 6.39 -1.65 6.65
C THR A 191 5.89 -0.33 7.25
N PHE A 192 6.76 0.43 7.91
CA PHE A 192 6.40 1.73 8.46
C PHE A 192 5.99 2.74 7.38
N ILE A 193 6.82 2.92 6.34
CA ILE A 193 6.47 3.81 5.21
C ILE A 193 5.18 3.34 4.54
N TYR A 194 5.04 2.03 4.32
CA TYR A 194 3.84 1.47 3.72
C TYR A 194 2.58 1.84 4.52
N ASN A 195 2.59 1.63 5.84
CA ASN A 195 1.50 1.99 6.74
C ASN A 195 1.23 3.50 6.77
N MET A 196 2.28 4.33 6.74
CA MET A 196 2.12 5.78 6.64
C MET A 196 1.42 6.19 5.35
N ILE A 197 1.80 5.61 4.21
CA ILE A 197 1.18 5.88 2.89
C ILE A 197 -0.27 5.39 2.84
N ASP A 198 -0.56 4.21 3.39
CA ASP A 198 -1.89 3.62 3.33
C ASP A 198 -2.89 4.29 4.31
N LYS A 199 -2.49 4.47 5.57
CA LYS A 199 -3.41 4.88 6.65
C LYS A 199 -3.40 6.38 6.93
N ILE A 200 -2.22 7.02 6.86
CA ILE A 200 -2.01 8.37 7.41
C ILE A 200 -2.00 9.46 6.33
N LEU A 201 -1.20 9.28 5.27
CA LEU A 201 -1.02 10.27 4.21
C LEU A 201 -2.32 10.71 3.51
N PRO A 202 -3.29 9.81 3.22
CA PRO A 202 -4.52 10.21 2.52
C PRO A 202 -5.35 11.24 3.30
N ILE A 203 -5.26 11.22 4.64
CA ILE A 203 -5.97 12.16 5.52
C ILE A 203 -5.14 13.42 5.75
N ILE A 204 -3.84 13.26 6.06
CA ILE A 204 -2.96 14.39 6.36
C ILE A 204 -2.84 15.34 5.17
N ILE A 205 -2.78 14.84 3.95
CA ILE A 205 -2.59 15.70 2.77
C ILE A 205 -3.74 16.68 2.59
N CYS A 206 -4.99 16.24 2.77
CA CYS A 206 -6.17 17.10 2.68
C CYS A 206 -6.09 18.22 3.73
N LEU A 207 -5.77 17.87 4.97
CA LEU A 207 -5.60 18.83 6.06
C LEU A 207 -4.44 19.80 5.80
N ALA A 208 -3.28 19.30 5.39
CA ALA A 208 -2.06 20.07 5.16
C ALA A 208 -2.26 21.08 4.03
N VAL A 209 -2.87 20.65 2.93
CA VAL A 209 -3.17 21.53 1.80
C VAL A 209 -4.11 22.66 2.22
N ILE A 210 -5.23 22.34 2.90
CA ILE A 210 -6.19 23.36 3.37
C ILE A 210 -5.46 24.38 4.24
N LEU A 211 -4.80 23.92 5.31
CA LEU A 211 -4.28 24.82 6.34
C LEU A 211 -3.01 25.59 5.93
N ILE A 212 -2.21 25.07 4.99
CA ILE A 212 -1.08 25.84 4.45
C ILE A 212 -1.58 26.82 3.38
N SER A 213 -2.56 26.42 2.55
CA SER A 213 -2.95 27.17 1.35
C SER A 213 -4.11 28.16 1.54
N PHE A 214 -4.97 28.02 2.57
CA PHE A 214 -6.24 28.76 2.71
C PHE A 214 -6.14 30.29 2.85
N ASN A 215 -4.95 30.80 3.13
CA ASN A 215 -4.72 32.22 3.42
C ASN A 215 -3.76 32.94 2.47
N CYS A 216 -3.29 32.29 1.42
CA CYS A 216 -2.18 32.85 0.62
C CYS A 216 -2.57 34.12 -0.14
N ILE A 217 -3.84 34.23 -0.54
CA ILE A 217 -4.36 35.40 -1.29
C ILE A 217 -5.25 36.27 -0.39
N SER A 218 -6.03 35.68 0.53
CA SER A 218 -6.95 36.42 1.41
C SER A 218 -6.23 37.33 2.42
N ASP A 219 -5.08 36.92 2.98
CA ASP A 219 -4.28 37.78 3.85
C ASP A 219 -3.65 38.95 3.10
N GLU A 220 -3.29 38.78 1.82
CA GLU A 220 -2.77 39.88 0.99
C GLU A 220 -3.86 40.89 0.63
N TYR A 221 -5.10 40.43 0.42
CA TYR A 221 -6.28 41.30 0.28
C TYR A 221 -6.51 42.15 1.53
N ARG A 222 -6.46 41.52 2.71
CA ARG A 222 -6.67 42.20 4.00
C ARG A 222 -5.58 43.23 4.30
N LEU A 223 -4.32 42.91 3.98
CA LEU A 223 -3.18 43.78 4.23
C LEU A 223 -2.98 44.86 3.14
N GLY A 224 -3.84 44.89 2.10
CA GLY A 224 -3.72 45.82 0.98
C GLY A 224 -2.51 45.58 0.06
N ILE A 225 -1.69 44.57 0.35
CA ILE A 225 -0.46 44.25 -0.39
C ILE A 225 -0.79 43.78 -1.82
N THR A 226 -1.95 43.13 -2.02
CA THR A 226 -2.44 42.81 -3.37
C THR A 226 -2.55 44.04 -4.25
N LYS A 227 -2.91 45.23 -3.74
CA LYS A 227 -2.98 46.44 -4.57
C LYS A 227 -1.59 46.84 -5.09
N ASN A 228 -0.56 46.74 -4.25
CA ASN A 228 0.82 47.06 -4.64
C ASN A 228 1.48 45.97 -5.51
N ILE A 229 1.16 44.70 -5.33
CA ILE A 229 1.68 43.60 -6.16
C ILE A 229 0.93 43.49 -7.49
N LEU A 230 -0.38 43.77 -7.52
CA LEU A 230 -1.20 43.77 -8.74
C LEU A 230 -1.08 45.08 -9.54
N ALA A 231 -0.55 46.15 -8.94
CA ALA A 231 -0.11 47.36 -9.64
C ALA A 231 1.26 47.19 -10.33
N GLN A 232 2.02 46.14 -10.00
CA GLN A 232 3.23 45.80 -10.73
C GLN A 232 2.86 45.17 -12.09
N PRO A 233 3.69 45.32 -13.14
CA PRO A 233 3.39 44.88 -14.50
C PRO A 233 3.50 43.35 -14.70
N PHE A 234 2.99 42.55 -13.75
CA PHE A 234 2.98 41.09 -13.83
C PHE A 234 1.62 40.57 -14.29
N LYS A 235 1.62 39.62 -15.23
CA LYS A 235 0.40 38.91 -15.64
C LYS A 235 -0.22 38.22 -14.41
N ARG A 236 -1.50 38.50 -14.12
CA ARG A 236 -2.23 37.92 -12.97
C ARG A 236 -2.22 36.38 -12.94
N SER A 237 -2.16 35.74 -14.11
CA SER A 237 -1.99 34.29 -14.22
C SER A 237 -0.64 33.80 -13.69
N LYS A 238 0.44 34.55 -13.91
CA LYS A 238 1.78 34.23 -13.40
C LYS A 238 1.81 34.31 -11.88
N TYR A 239 1.14 35.30 -11.29
CA TYR A 239 0.99 35.41 -9.84
C TYR A 239 0.27 34.20 -9.25
N TYR A 240 -0.89 33.82 -9.81
CA TYR A 240 -1.65 32.64 -9.36
C TYR A 240 -0.83 31.34 -9.42
N ILE A 241 -0.19 31.07 -10.56
CA ILE A 241 0.64 29.87 -10.75
C ILE A 241 1.80 29.85 -9.74
N THR A 242 2.41 31.00 -9.46
CA THR A 242 3.49 31.10 -8.47
C THR A 242 2.98 30.76 -7.06
N MET A 243 1.80 31.24 -6.68
CA MET A 243 1.16 30.92 -5.41
C MET A 243 0.85 29.42 -5.27
N VAL A 244 0.30 28.81 -6.33
CA VAL A 244 0.05 27.36 -6.37
C VAL A 244 1.35 26.58 -6.20
N LEU A 245 2.36 26.85 -7.03
CA LEU A 245 3.63 26.12 -7.02
C LEU A 245 4.36 26.22 -5.67
N ALA A 246 4.44 27.42 -5.09
CA ALA A 246 5.12 27.63 -3.83
C ALA A 246 4.44 26.88 -2.66
N ASN A 247 3.12 26.98 -2.55
CA ASN A 247 2.37 26.29 -1.49
C ASN A 247 2.38 24.78 -1.67
N PHE A 248 2.23 24.31 -2.91
CA PHE A 248 2.32 22.91 -3.25
C PHE A 248 3.67 22.31 -2.83
N LEU A 249 4.78 22.96 -3.20
CA LEU A 249 6.11 22.45 -2.87
C LEU A 249 6.34 22.44 -1.36
N VAL A 250 5.87 23.43 -0.63
CA VAL A 250 5.94 23.45 0.84
C VAL A 250 5.17 22.26 1.43
N VAL A 251 3.92 22.04 1.03
CA VAL A 251 3.11 20.90 1.51
C VAL A 251 3.78 19.58 1.18
N PHE A 252 4.21 19.39 -0.07
CA PHE A 252 4.84 18.15 -0.54
C PHE A 252 6.12 17.85 0.25
N LEU A 253 7.02 18.84 0.40
CA LEU A 253 8.27 18.66 1.13
C LEU A 253 8.08 18.40 2.61
N ILE A 254 7.13 19.07 3.26
CA ILE A 254 6.83 18.83 4.68
C ILE A 254 6.31 17.41 4.88
N VAL A 255 5.31 17.00 4.11
CA VAL A 255 4.65 15.71 4.31
C VAL A 255 5.59 14.56 3.95
N VAL A 256 6.20 14.60 2.76
CA VAL A 256 7.11 13.55 2.29
C VAL A 256 8.40 13.55 3.11
N GLY A 257 9.01 14.72 3.31
CA GLY A 257 10.26 14.85 4.05
C GLY A 257 10.13 14.35 5.49
N THR A 258 9.07 14.75 6.21
CA THR A 258 8.86 14.29 7.59
C THR A 258 8.62 12.78 7.64
N THR A 259 7.83 12.23 6.70
CA THR A 259 7.56 10.77 6.66
C THR A 259 8.82 9.95 6.39
N LEU A 260 9.67 10.40 5.45
CA LEU A 260 10.94 9.73 5.16
C LEU A 260 11.94 9.82 6.32
N ILE A 261 12.02 10.98 6.99
CA ILE A 261 12.85 11.15 8.19
C ILE A 261 12.40 10.21 9.31
N LEU A 262 11.09 10.13 9.58
CA LEU A 262 10.54 9.21 10.56
C LEU A 262 10.88 7.75 10.22
N SER A 263 10.74 7.37 8.95
CA SER A 263 11.11 6.03 8.52
C SER A 263 12.59 5.71 8.72
N PHE A 264 13.47 6.68 8.51
CA PHE A 264 14.90 6.51 8.76
C PHE A 264 15.15 6.27 10.25
N PHE A 265 14.49 7.03 11.14
CA PHE A 265 14.57 6.80 12.58
C PHE A 265 14.01 5.43 12.99
N VAL A 266 12.88 5.00 12.41
CA VAL A 266 12.34 3.66 12.67
C VAL A 266 13.34 2.58 12.27
N GLY A 267 13.92 2.65 11.08
CA GLY A 267 14.95 1.70 10.63
C GLY A 267 16.20 1.70 11.50
N ALA A 268 16.59 2.85 12.07
CA ALA A 268 17.74 2.96 12.96
C ALA A 268 17.48 2.41 14.37
N ILE A 269 16.24 2.42 14.85
CA ILE A 269 15.85 1.93 16.19
C ILE A 269 15.50 0.44 16.15
N SER A 270 14.88 -0.03 15.06
CA SER A 270 14.58 -1.43 14.84
C SER A 270 15.56 -2.05 13.86
N ASP A 271 15.15 -2.27 12.61
CA ASP A 271 15.96 -2.86 11.57
C ASP A 271 15.66 -2.20 10.22
N PHE A 272 16.71 -1.99 9.43
CA PHE A 272 16.57 -1.62 8.02
C PHE A 272 16.25 -2.86 7.18
N HIS A 273 15.15 -2.77 6.45
CA HIS A 273 14.71 -3.77 5.52
C HIS A 273 14.88 -3.31 4.07
N SER A 274 15.08 -4.27 3.16
CA SER A 274 15.44 -3.98 1.78
C SER A 274 14.32 -3.28 1.01
N PHE A 275 14.66 -2.27 0.21
CA PHE A 275 13.71 -1.63 -0.70
C PHE A 275 13.41 -2.48 -1.96
N ASP A 276 14.06 -3.63 -2.11
CA ASP A 276 13.72 -4.63 -3.14
C ASP A 276 12.63 -5.61 -2.72
N THR A 277 12.10 -5.43 -1.50
CA THR A 277 10.97 -6.21 -0.97
C THR A 277 9.81 -6.23 -1.98
N PRO A 278 9.34 -7.42 -2.38
CA PRO A 278 8.21 -7.53 -3.29
C PRO A 278 6.92 -7.03 -2.63
N ILE A 279 6.20 -6.18 -3.36
CA ILE A 279 4.90 -5.64 -3.01
C ILE A 279 3.91 -6.07 -4.08
N LEU A 280 2.76 -6.55 -3.63
CA LEU A 280 1.65 -6.94 -4.50
C LEU A 280 1.16 -5.75 -5.33
N THR A 281 0.99 -5.97 -6.63
CA THR A 281 0.37 -5.02 -7.56
C THR A 281 -0.50 -5.76 -8.57
N HIS A 282 -1.38 -5.03 -9.24
CA HIS A 282 -2.08 -5.51 -10.44
C HIS A 282 -1.19 -5.31 -11.68
N ASN A 283 -1.20 -6.23 -12.64
CA ASN A 283 -0.37 -6.16 -13.86
C ASN A 283 -0.77 -4.99 -14.80
N ASN A 284 -2.06 -4.65 -14.85
CA ASN A 284 -2.62 -3.62 -15.72
C ASN A 284 -2.62 -2.17 -15.19
N GLN A 285 -1.87 -1.86 -14.12
CA GLN A 285 -1.89 -0.51 -13.49
C GLN A 285 -1.60 0.66 -14.46
N TRP A 286 -0.80 0.41 -15.50
CA TRP A 286 -0.41 1.43 -16.49
C TRP A 286 -1.01 1.19 -17.89
N ASN A 287 -1.80 0.13 -18.06
CA ASN A 287 -2.29 -0.30 -19.37
C ASN A 287 -3.79 -0.09 -19.56
N THR A 288 -4.56 -0.06 -18.46
CA THR A 288 -6.02 0.15 -18.50
C THR A 288 -6.42 1.30 -17.59
N LEU A 289 -7.62 1.87 -17.78
CA LEU A 289 -8.16 2.92 -16.89
C LEU A 289 -8.85 2.34 -15.65
N SER A 290 -9.46 1.17 -15.83
CA SER A 290 -10.15 0.43 -14.78
C SER A 290 -9.71 -1.03 -14.77
N ILE A 291 -9.87 -1.65 -13.60
CA ILE A 291 -9.61 -3.05 -13.34
C ILE A 291 -10.73 -3.60 -12.46
N LYS A 292 -10.89 -4.92 -12.44
CA LYS A 292 -11.68 -5.59 -11.41
C LYS A 292 -10.79 -5.74 -10.18
N GLY A 293 -10.94 -4.81 -9.23
CA GLY A 293 -10.14 -4.82 -8.00
C GLY A 293 -10.64 -5.86 -6.99
N MET A 294 -9.97 -5.93 -5.84
CA MET A 294 -10.48 -6.67 -4.68
C MET A 294 -11.73 -5.99 -4.12
N ASP A 295 -12.75 -6.76 -3.73
CA ASP A 295 -13.93 -6.18 -3.10
C ASP A 295 -13.64 -5.78 -1.66
N LEU A 296 -13.17 -4.55 -1.46
CA LEU A 296 -12.93 -4.00 -0.13
C LEU A 296 -14.22 -3.90 0.71
N LYS A 297 -15.43 -3.94 0.14
CA LYS A 297 -16.67 -3.93 0.93
C LYS A 297 -16.86 -5.24 1.70
N GLU A 298 -16.45 -6.37 1.14
CA GLU A 298 -16.57 -7.67 1.80
C GLU A 298 -15.49 -7.89 2.87
N ALA A 299 -14.27 -7.35 2.69
CA ALA A 299 -13.17 -7.47 3.66
C ALA A 299 -13.44 -6.82 5.04
N TYR A 300 -14.45 -5.94 5.15
CA TYR A 300 -14.91 -5.36 6.42
C TYR A 300 -15.97 -6.20 7.14
N ASN A 301 -16.58 -7.19 6.48
CA ASN A 301 -17.42 -8.16 7.17
C ASN A 301 -16.53 -9.15 7.93
N VAL A 302 -16.76 -9.21 9.23
CA VAL A 302 -15.85 -9.63 10.32
C VAL A 302 -15.58 -11.15 10.38
N THR A 303 -15.61 -11.86 9.25
CA THR A 303 -15.41 -13.33 9.19
C THR A 303 -14.46 -13.81 8.09
N LEU A 304 -13.97 -12.93 7.20
CA LEU A 304 -12.99 -13.32 6.19
C LEU A 304 -11.58 -13.41 6.81
N GLN A 305 -10.91 -14.55 6.62
CA GLN A 305 -9.53 -14.76 7.01
C GLN A 305 -8.62 -13.75 6.28
N LYS A 306 -8.17 -12.73 7.01
CA LYS A 306 -7.17 -11.77 6.52
C LYS A 306 -5.84 -12.50 6.35
N THR A 307 -5.21 -12.36 5.20
CA THR A 307 -3.85 -12.82 4.96
C THR A 307 -2.96 -11.65 4.52
N TYR A 308 -1.65 -11.86 4.55
CA TYR A 308 -0.67 -10.83 4.25
C TYR A 308 0.31 -11.33 3.19
N LEU A 309 0.48 -10.53 2.13
CA LEU A 309 1.56 -10.69 1.16
C LEU A 309 2.49 -9.49 1.30
N GLY A 310 3.52 -9.66 2.13
CA GLY A 310 4.33 -8.52 2.56
C GLY A 310 3.52 -7.62 3.49
N PRO A 311 3.71 -6.30 3.44
CA PRO A 311 2.90 -5.37 4.21
C PRO A 311 1.45 -5.22 3.68
N VAL A 312 1.11 -5.86 2.55
CA VAL A 312 -0.21 -5.73 1.92
C VAL A 312 -1.22 -6.66 2.61
N GLU A 313 -2.26 -6.06 3.19
CA GLU A 313 -3.42 -6.78 3.73
C GLU A 313 -4.36 -7.17 2.59
N ILE A 314 -4.73 -8.44 2.54
CA ILE A 314 -5.61 -9.00 1.50
C ILE A 314 -6.62 -9.99 2.09
N SER A 315 -7.75 -10.11 1.40
CA SER A 315 -8.72 -11.17 1.62
C SER A 315 -8.23 -12.45 0.94
N TYR A 316 -8.16 -13.56 1.68
CA TYR A 316 -7.65 -14.84 1.17
C TYR A 316 -8.48 -15.33 -0.04
N ASN A 317 -9.79 -15.11 -0.05
CA ASN A 317 -10.67 -15.52 -1.15
C ASN A 317 -10.53 -14.61 -2.39
N ASP A 318 -10.34 -13.31 -2.20
CA ASP A 318 -10.22 -12.37 -3.31
C ASP A 318 -8.91 -12.55 -4.09
N LEU A 319 -7.85 -12.98 -3.41
CA LEU A 319 -6.58 -13.27 -4.04
C LEU A 319 -6.74 -14.33 -5.15
N GLY A 320 -7.44 -15.43 -4.86
CA GLY A 320 -7.71 -16.51 -5.80
C GLY A 320 -8.81 -16.18 -6.82
N LYS A 321 -9.88 -15.51 -6.38
CA LYS A 321 -11.07 -15.25 -7.20
C LYS A 321 -10.89 -14.10 -8.19
N ASN A 322 -10.29 -12.99 -7.74
CA ASN A 322 -10.25 -11.74 -8.48
C ASN A 322 -8.85 -11.38 -9.00
N LEU A 323 -7.78 -11.79 -8.30
CA LEU A 323 -6.43 -11.35 -8.62
C LEU A 323 -5.51 -12.40 -9.22
N PHE A 324 -5.80 -13.71 -9.10
CA PHE A 324 -4.86 -14.78 -9.48
C PHE A 324 -4.15 -14.59 -10.84
N ASN A 325 -4.89 -14.25 -11.90
CA ASN A 325 -4.36 -14.04 -13.25
C ASN A 325 -3.78 -12.63 -13.50
N SER A 326 -3.94 -11.71 -12.55
CA SER A 326 -3.55 -10.31 -12.68
C SER A 326 -2.58 -9.83 -11.60
N VAL A 327 -2.17 -10.70 -10.68
CA VAL A 327 -1.11 -10.43 -9.71
C VAL A 327 0.23 -10.25 -10.41
N ALA A 328 0.95 -9.21 -10.02
CA ALA A 328 2.38 -9.07 -10.22
C ALA A 328 3.03 -8.58 -8.92
N PHE A 329 4.36 -8.75 -8.82
CA PHE A 329 5.14 -8.21 -7.71
C PHE A 329 6.11 -7.14 -8.22
N ILE A 330 6.11 -5.99 -7.56
CA ILE A 330 7.06 -4.90 -7.82
C ILE A 330 7.92 -4.70 -6.59
N SER A 331 9.16 -4.24 -6.78
CA SER A 331 9.97 -3.84 -5.63
C SER A 331 9.34 -2.68 -4.88
N PHE A 332 9.56 -2.62 -3.57
CA PHE A 332 9.09 -1.53 -2.72
C PHE A 332 9.58 -0.17 -3.21
N ARG A 333 10.79 -0.08 -3.78
CA ARG A 333 11.27 1.14 -4.46
C ARG A 333 10.35 1.58 -5.60
N LYS A 334 9.89 0.66 -6.46
CA LYS A 334 8.95 0.97 -7.55
C LYS A 334 7.59 1.40 -6.99
N PHE A 335 7.09 0.70 -5.97
CA PHE A 335 5.88 1.09 -5.25
C PHE A 335 6.00 2.52 -4.69
N LEU A 336 7.09 2.84 -3.99
CA LEU A 336 7.32 4.16 -3.40
C LEU A 336 7.35 5.26 -4.46
N MET A 337 8.01 5.03 -5.60
CA MET A 337 8.04 5.98 -6.71
C MET A 337 6.64 6.22 -7.29
N GLN A 338 5.84 5.18 -7.47
CA GLN A 338 4.46 5.30 -7.97
C GLN A 338 3.58 6.04 -6.96
N ALA A 339 3.69 5.70 -5.67
CA ALA A 339 2.94 6.35 -4.61
C ALA A 339 3.28 7.83 -4.47
N LEU A 340 4.57 8.19 -4.51
CA LEU A 340 5.04 9.57 -4.46
C LEU A 340 4.61 10.36 -5.69
N SER A 341 4.62 9.75 -6.89
CA SER A 341 4.16 10.39 -8.12
C SER A 341 2.66 10.68 -8.08
N LEU A 342 1.85 9.72 -7.61
CA LEU A 342 0.41 9.96 -7.45
C LEU A 342 0.14 11.02 -6.37
N PHE A 343 0.85 10.95 -5.25
CA PHE A 343 0.78 11.94 -4.17
C PHE A 343 1.14 13.35 -4.66
N PHE A 344 2.15 13.47 -5.52
CA PHE A 344 2.55 14.72 -6.16
C PHE A 344 1.39 15.33 -6.96
N VAL A 345 0.79 14.56 -7.87
CA VAL A 345 -0.31 15.06 -8.71
C VAL A 345 -1.56 15.36 -7.87
N TYR A 346 -1.87 14.51 -6.88
CA TYR A 346 -3.01 14.70 -6.00
C TYR A 346 -2.88 15.97 -5.13
N SER A 347 -1.74 16.18 -4.46
CA SER A 347 -1.49 17.42 -3.70
C SER A 347 -1.50 18.66 -4.58
N PHE A 348 -0.99 18.56 -5.82
CA PHE A 348 -1.02 19.67 -6.77
C PHE A 348 -2.45 20.09 -7.13
N LEU A 349 -3.33 19.11 -7.38
CA LEU A 349 -4.76 19.37 -7.63
C LEU A 349 -5.42 20.05 -6.43
N LEU A 350 -5.29 19.47 -5.23
CA LEU A 350 -5.91 20.03 -4.02
C LEU A 350 -5.39 21.44 -3.72
N THR A 351 -4.10 21.69 -3.95
CA THR A 351 -3.49 23.02 -3.75
C THR A 351 -4.08 24.02 -4.74
N THR A 352 -4.25 23.62 -6.00
CA THR A 352 -4.88 24.48 -7.02
C THR A 352 -6.31 24.85 -6.60
N ILE A 353 -7.12 23.87 -6.17
CA ILE A 353 -8.47 24.13 -5.66
C ILE A 353 -8.45 25.07 -4.44
N SER A 354 -7.50 24.85 -3.52
CA SER A 354 -7.40 25.64 -2.29
C SER A 354 -7.02 27.10 -2.53
N VAL A 355 -6.06 27.34 -3.41
CA VAL A 355 -5.66 28.70 -3.82
C VAL A 355 -6.80 29.36 -4.61
N PHE A 356 -7.52 28.61 -5.45
CA PHE A 356 -8.69 29.12 -6.17
C PHE A 356 -9.80 29.59 -5.22
N VAL A 357 -10.24 28.76 -4.28
CA VAL A 357 -11.26 29.14 -3.28
C VAL A 357 -10.82 30.36 -2.49
N SER A 358 -9.55 30.39 -2.06
CA SER A 358 -8.96 31.55 -1.36
C SER A 358 -8.91 32.82 -2.21
N SER A 359 -8.91 32.69 -3.54
CA SER A 359 -8.98 33.82 -4.46
C SER A 359 -10.40 34.34 -4.66
N ILE A 360 -11.44 33.53 -4.42
CA ILE A 360 -12.85 33.93 -4.53
C ILE A 360 -13.23 34.78 -3.31
N PHE A 361 -12.96 34.27 -2.11
CA PHE A 361 -13.38 34.88 -0.86
C PHE A 361 -12.35 35.90 -0.34
N LYS A 362 -12.81 37.13 -0.07
CA LYS A 362 -11.98 38.16 0.60
C LYS A 362 -11.71 37.83 2.08
N ASP A 363 -12.64 37.11 2.70
CA ASP A 363 -12.57 36.72 4.11
C ASP A 363 -11.91 35.34 4.27
N LYS A 364 -10.83 35.30 5.05
CA LYS A 364 -10.07 34.09 5.36
C LYS A 364 -10.91 33.00 6.03
N ILE A 365 -11.84 33.37 6.92
CA ILE A 365 -12.66 32.42 7.68
C ILE A 365 -13.65 31.75 6.72
N LYS A 366 -14.26 32.52 5.82
CA LYS A 366 -15.18 31.97 4.80
C LYS A 366 -14.46 31.02 3.84
N SER A 367 -13.27 31.40 3.36
CA SER A 367 -12.43 30.51 2.54
C SER A 367 -12.15 29.19 3.25
N LEU A 368 -11.73 29.26 4.52
CA LEU A 368 -11.41 28.08 5.32
C LEU A 368 -12.63 27.17 5.50
N ILE A 369 -13.79 27.72 5.87
CA ILE A 369 -15.02 26.94 6.06
C ILE A 369 -15.40 26.20 4.77
N VAL A 370 -15.37 26.88 3.62
CA VAL A 370 -15.68 26.27 2.33
C VAL A 370 -14.70 25.13 2.00
N LEU A 371 -13.41 25.33 2.25
CA LEU A 371 -12.41 24.30 2.01
C LEU A 371 -12.57 23.07 2.91
N ILE A 372 -12.89 23.29 4.19
CA ILE A 372 -13.20 22.20 5.12
C ILE A 372 -14.42 21.42 4.62
N VAL A 373 -15.50 22.09 4.24
CA VAL A 373 -16.72 21.44 3.73
C VAL A 373 -16.44 20.62 2.46
N ILE A 374 -15.73 21.18 1.49
CA ILE A 374 -15.38 20.49 0.23
C ILE A 374 -14.55 19.22 0.52
N ASN A 375 -13.52 19.33 1.37
CA ASN A 375 -12.66 18.19 1.67
C ASN A 375 -13.36 17.14 2.53
N SER A 376 -14.19 17.54 3.49
CA SER A 376 -14.97 16.60 4.32
C SER A 376 -15.98 15.83 3.49
N ILE A 377 -16.77 16.50 2.64
CA ILE A 377 -17.71 15.85 1.72
C ILE A 377 -16.94 14.95 0.75
N GLY A 378 -15.83 15.45 0.21
CA GLY A 378 -14.95 14.70 -0.68
C GLY A 378 -14.45 13.40 -0.05
N TYR A 379 -13.87 13.48 1.15
CA TYR A 379 -13.38 12.34 1.90
C TYR A 379 -14.50 11.33 2.21
N ILE A 380 -15.64 11.79 2.72
CA ILE A 380 -16.80 10.93 2.99
C ILE A 380 -17.29 10.24 1.71
N SER A 381 -17.40 10.99 0.61
CA SER A 381 -17.80 10.42 -0.68
C SER A 381 -16.83 9.36 -1.18
N SER A 382 -15.52 9.51 -0.92
CA SER A 382 -14.50 8.56 -1.33
C SER A 382 -14.66 7.19 -0.65
N TYR A 383 -15.19 7.19 0.57
CA TYR A 383 -15.48 5.99 1.34
C TYR A 383 -16.70 5.24 0.77
N PHE A 384 -17.79 5.94 0.47
CA PHE A 384 -19.03 5.33 -0.01
C PHE A 384 -19.03 5.03 -1.51
N TYR A 385 -18.33 5.84 -2.30
CA TYR A 385 -18.29 5.77 -3.76
C TYR A 385 -16.85 5.89 -4.29
N PRO A 386 -16.01 4.84 -4.09
CA PRO A 386 -14.66 4.78 -4.64
C PRO A 386 -14.76 4.54 -6.16
N SER A 387 -14.72 5.61 -6.93
CA SER A 387 -14.89 5.61 -8.38
C SER A 387 -13.81 6.45 -9.05
N ILE A 388 -13.47 6.11 -10.30
CA ILE A 388 -12.51 6.86 -11.12
C ILE A 388 -12.89 8.34 -11.31
N PHE A 389 -14.18 8.70 -11.14
CA PHE A 389 -14.62 10.09 -11.21
C PHE A 389 -14.58 10.82 -9.86
N ASN A 390 -14.39 10.08 -8.76
CA ASN A 390 -14.23 10.66 -7.44
C ASN A 390 -12.76 10.93 -7.14
N ILE A 391 -12.31 12.15 -7.41
CA ILE A 391 -10.92 12.57 -7.19
C ILE A 391 -10.41 12.33 -5.76
N PHE A 392 -11.28 12.36 -4.75
CA PHE A 392 -10.88 12.13 -3.36
C PHE A 392 -10.54 10.67 -3.08
N SER A 393 -11.10 9.73 -3.84
CA SER A 393 -10.73 8.31 -3.74
C SER A 393 -9.31 8.05 -4.24
N MET A 394 -8.71 8.98 -4.99
CA MET A 394 -7.35 8.88 -5.51
C MET A 394 -6.27 9.27 -4.51
N GLY A 395 -6.65 9.72 -3.30
CA GLY A 395 -5.72 10.10 -2.24
C GLY A 395 -5.00 8.91 -1.58
N ASN A 396 -5.55 7.70 -1.65
CA ASN A 396 -4.90 6.49 -1.15
C ASN A 396 -4.18 5.75 -2.29
N ALA A 397 -2.88 6.03 -2.42
CA ALA A 397 -2.02 5.42 -3.43
C ALA A 397 -1.86 3.92 -3.25
N THR A 398 -1.79 3.44 -2.01
CA THR A 398 -1.63 2.02 -1.70
C THR A 398 -2.74 1.21 -2.33
N LYS A 399 -4.01 1.56 -2.07
CA LYS A 399 -5.19 0.86 -2.59
C LYS A 399 -5.24 0.85 -4.12
N ILE A 400 -4.79 1.91 -4.77
CA ILE A 400 -4.71 1.96 -6.24
C ILE A 400 -3.66 0.97 -6.72
N ILE A 401 -2.41 1.08 -6.22
CA ILE A 401 -1.27 0.29 -6.70
C ILE A 401 -1.51 -1.21 -6.49
N THR A 402 -2.01 -1.60 -5.31
CA THR A 402 -2.31 -3.01 -4.96
C THR A 402 -3.50 -3.57 -5.74
N GLY A 403 -4.27 -2.72 -6.45
CA GLY A 403 -5.48 -3.13 -7.15
C GLY A 403 -6.64 -3.45 -6.21
N SER A 404 -6.66 -2.85 -5.02
CA SER A 404 -7.76 -2.99 -4.06
C SER A 404 -8.98 -2.15 -4.44
N ILE A 405 -8.89 -1.30 -5.46
CA ILE A 405 -10.02 -0.53 -6.00
C ILE A 405 -10.09 -0.65 -7.52
N ASN A 406 -11.26 -0.35 -8.08
CA ASN A 406 -11.60 -0.68 -9.47
C ASN A 406 -11.00 0.27 -10.54
N PHE A 407 -10.07 1.13 -10.15
CA PHE A 407 -9.40 2.04 -11.08
C PHE A 407 -7.89 2.02 -10.86
N THR A 408 -7.16 2.33 -11.93
CA THR A 408 -5.71 2.11 -12.01
C THR A 408 -4.92 3.38 -11.72
N LEU A 409 -3.60 3.24 -11.63
CA LEU A 409 -2.67 4.38 -11.65
C LEU A 409 -2.89 5.24 -12.89
N LEU A 410 -2.89 4.66 -14.11
CA LEU A 410 -3.09 5.41 -15.34
C LEU A 410 -4.39 6.22 -15.31
N GLY A 411 -5.50 5.58 -14.92
CA GLY A 411 -6.80 6.24 -14.77
C GLY A 411 -6.75 7.41 -13.80
N SER A 412 -6.10 7.22 -12.65
CA SER A 412 -5.91 8.26 -11.63
C SER A 412 -5.07 9.43 -12.15
N PHE A 413 -3.95 9.16 -12.83
CA PHE A 413 -3.09 10.21 -13.40
C PHE A 413 -3.82 11.05 -14.43
N ILE A 414 -4.59 10.42 -15.32
CA ILE A 414 -5.34 11.12 -16.36
C ILE A 414 -6.39 12.03 -15.73
N VAL A 415 -7.22 11.50 -14.83
CA VAL A 415 -8.30 12.27 -14.19
C VAL A 415 -7.76 13.42 -13.36
N LEU A 416 -6.72 13.17 -12.55
CA LEU A 416 -6.11 14.24 -11.75
C LEU A 416 -5.46 15.31 -12.63
N SER A 417 -4.77 14.92 -13.70
CA SER A 417 -4.12 15.87 -14.64
C SER A 417 -5.14 16.72 -15.38
N ILE A 418 -6.26 16.13 -15.83
CA ILE A 418 -7.39 16.86 -16.42
C ILE A 418 -7.99 17.82 -15.39
N GLY A 419 -8.20 17.35 -14.16
CA GLY A 419 -8.70 18.19 -13.05
C GLY A 419 -7.79 19.40 -12.78
N ILE A 420 -6.47 19.19 -12.78
CA ILE A 420 -5.48 20.27 -12.61
C ILE A 420 -5.61 21.27 -13.75
N PHE A 421 -5.63 20.80 -15.00
CA PHE A 421 -5.71 21.65 -16.18
C PHE A 421 -6.97 22.52 -16.15
N ILE A 422 -8.13 21.90 -15.91
CA ILE A 422 -9.43 22.59 -15.79
C ILE A 422 -9.39 23.60 -14.64
N SER A 423 -8.89 23.20 -13.47
CA SER A 423 -8.82 24.07 -12.29
C SER A 423 -7.95 25.31 -12.54
N ILE A 424 -6.77 25.15 -13.16
CA ILE A 424 -5.91 26.26 -13.54
C ILE A 424 -6.59 27.17 -14.58
N LEU A 425 -7.25 26.59 -15.60
CA LEU A 425 -7.93 27.34 -16.64
C LEU A 425 -9.06 28.20 -16.09
N ILE A 426 -9.91 27.63 -15.22
CA ILE A 426 -10.99 28.34 -14.55
C ILE A 426 -10.43 29.45 -13.65
N SER A 427 -9.43 29.12 -12.83
CA SER A 427 -8.83 30.05 -11.86
C SER A 427 -8.19 31.26 -12.53
N THR A 428 -7.41 31.03 -13.58
CA THR A 428 -6.75 32.09 -14.34
C THR A 428 -7.74 32.94 -15.13
N SER A 429 -8.80 32.33 -15.67
CA SER A 429 -9.87 33.06 -16.36
C SER A 429 -10.66 33.94 -15.41
N TYR A 430 -10.98 33.44 -14.22
CA TYR A 430 -11.65 34.21 -13.16
C TYR A 430 -10.80 35.41 -12.72
N LEU A 431 -9.52 35.22 -12.44
CA LEU A 431 -8.61 36.29 -11.98
C LEU A 431 -8.33 37.37 -13.04
N LYS A 432 -8.43 37.03 -14.33
CA LYS A 432 -8.37 38.03 -15.41
C LYS A 432 -9.58 38.97 -15.40
N ARG A 433 -10.77 38.45 -15.07
CA ARG A 433 -12.04 39.20 -15.09
C ARG A 433 -12.36 39.91 -13.77
N LYS A 434 -11.75 39.48 -12.66
CA LYS A 434 -12.02 40.04 -11.34
C LYS A 434 -11.46 41.46 -11.20
N ASP A 435 -12.33 42.43 -10.92
CA ASP A 435 -11.92 43.77 -10.53
C ASP A 435 -11.38 43.79 -9.10
N ILE A 436 -10.24 44.43 -8.91
CA ILE A 436 -9.55 44.55 -7.62
C ILE A 436 -9.84 45.91 -6.97
N THR A 437 -10.61 46.78 -7.63
CA THR A 437 -11.05 48.07 -7.08
C THR A 437 -12.18 47.86 -6.07
N GLY A 438 -11.77 47.65 -4.83
CA GLY A 438 -12.53 47.97 -3.62
C GLY A 438 -11.61 48.74 -2.69
#